data_AF-A0A1I0PMH7-F1
#
_entry.id   AF-A0A1I0PMH7-F1
#
_cell.length_a   1.000
_cell.length_b   1.000
_cell.length_c   1.000
_cell.angle_alpha   90.00
_cell.angle_beta   90.00
_cell.angle_gamma   90.00
#
_symmetry.space_group_name_H-M   'P 1'
#
loop_
_entity.id
_entity.type
_entity.pdbx_description
1 polymer ?
#
loop_
_entity_poly.entity_id
_entity_poly.type
_entity_poly.pdbx_seq_one_letter_code
_entity_poly.pdbx_strand_id
1 'polypeptide(L)' 'MSDNRERRDGESTAQPACPACGRPVTIVTVVGPTEGVAAPCGCRVPPGALADSDCE' A
#
# COMPACT_ATOMS: atom_id res chain seq x y z
N MET A 1 -4.98 39.13 -7.93
CA MET A 1 -5.90 37.99 -7.76
C MET A 1 -5.04 36.81 -7.36
N SER A 2 -4.99 36.50 -6.06
CA SER A 2 -4.07 35.52 -5.50
C SER A 2 -4.74 34.15 -5.49
N ASP A 3 -4.56 33.40 -6.57
CA ASP A 3 -5.09 32.05 -6.66
C ASP A 3 -4.10 31.04 -6.08
N ASN A 4 -4.12 30.95 -4.74
CA ASN A 4 -3.49 29.85 -4.03
C ASN A 4 -4.34 28.57 -4.17
N ARG A 5 -4.52 28.07 -5.40
CA ARG A 5 -5.12 26.75 -5.67
C ARG A 5 -4.08 25.65 -5.58
N GLU A 6 -3.30 25.65 -4.50
CA GLU A 6 -2.61 24.45 -4.04
C GLU A 6 -3.69 23.55 -3.41
N ARG A 7 -4.47 22.91 -4.28
CA ARG A 7 -5.44 21.88 -3.90
C ARG A 7 -4.62 20.73 -3.35
N ARG A 8 -4.48 20.76 -2.03
CA ARG A 8 -4.02 19.71 -1.11
C ARG A 8 -3.51 18.48 -1.84
N ASP A 9 -2.18 18.38 -1.78
CA ASP A 9 -1.48 17.14 -1.49
C ASP A 9 -2.45 16.03 -1.08
N GLY A 10 -2.60 15.15 -2.03
CA GLY A 10 -3.52 14.05 -2.05
C GLY A 10 -3.12 13.29 -3.29
N GLU A 11 -1.81 13.07 -3.43
CA GLU A 11 -1.29 11.87 -4.06
C GLU A 11 -2.18 10.76 -3.51
N SER A 12 -3.20 10.41 -4.28
CA SER A 12 -3.84 9.13 -4.15
C SER A 12 -2.81 8.17 -4.71
N THR A 13 -1.63 8.11 -4.08
CA THR A 13 -0.68 7.03 -4.21
C THR A 13 -1.57 5.85 -3.92
N ALA A 14 -1.96 5.13 -4.97
CA ALA A 14 -2.99 4.11 -4.89
C ALA A 14 -2.44 3.05 -3.94
N GLN A 15 -2.76 3.19 -2.65
CA GLN A 15 -2.20 2.34 -1.63
C GLN A 15 -2.62 0.93 -1.99
N PRO A 16 -1.67 0.01 -2.10
CA PRO A 16 -1.96 -1.29 -2.64
C PRO A 16 -3.00 -1.95 -1.71
N ALA A 17 -4.08 -2.40 -2.33
CA ALA A 17 -5.17 -3.02 -1.59
C ALA A 17 -4.75 -4.42 -1.14
N CYS A 18 -5.10 -4.79 0.09
CA CYS A 18 -4.80 -6.10 0.63
C CYS A 18 -5.49 -7.17 -0.24
N PRO A 19 -4.76 -8.12 -0.86
CA PRO A 19 -5.38 -9.16 -1.68
C PRO A 19 -6.29 -10.11 -0.89
N ALA A 20 -6.17 -10.14 0.45
CA ALA A 20 -7.00 -10.98 1.31
C ALA A 20 -8.34 -10.34 1.70
N CYS A 21 -8.41 -9.01 1.80
CA CYS A 21 -9.60 -8.32 2.34
C CYS A 21 -10.00 -7.03 1.60
N GLY A 22 -9.23 -6.60 0.61
CA GLY A 22 -9.48 -5.38 -0.19
C GLY A 22 -9.24 -4.05 0.53
N ARG A 23 -8.75 -4.09 1.78
CA ARG A 23 -8.48 -2.87 2.57
C ARG A 23 -7.15 -2.22 2.16
N PRO A 24 -7.03 -0.89 2.18
CA PRO A 24 -5.76 -0.21 1.86
C PRO A 24 -4.69 -0.61 2.87
N VAL A 25 -3.53 -1.01 2.37
CA VAL A 25 -2.37 -1.41 3.17
C VAL A 25 -1.29 -0.35 3.02
N THR A 26 -0.74 0.09 4.15
CA THR A 26 0.37 1.06 4.15
C THR A 26 1.71 0.37 4.36
N ILE A 27 1.73 -0.73 5.12
CA ILE A 27 2.95 -1.41 5.54
C ILE A 27 2.74 -2.92 5.48
N VAL A 28 3.74 -3.65 4.97
CA VAL A 28 3.79 -5.11 4.99
C VAL A 28 5.00 -5.54 5.79
N THR A 29 4.77 -6.28 6.87
CA THR A 29 5.86 -6.85 7.67
C THR A 29 6.14 -8.26 7.18
N VAL A 30 7.30 -8.48 6.57
CA VAL A 30 7.72 -9.82 6.13
C VAL A 30 8.10 -10.65 7.36
N VAL A 31 7.33 -11.70 7.64
CA VAL A 31 7.56 -12.60 8.79
C VAL A 31 8.35 -13.85 8.37
N GLY A 32 8.33 -14.19 7.09
CA GLY A 32 9.05 -15.31 6.50
C GLY A 32 9.25 -15.13 5.00
N PRO A 33 10.02 -16.00 4.35
CA PRO A 33 10.37 -15.86 2.93
C PRO A 33 9.16 -15.89 2.00
N THR A 34 8.08 -16.56 2.41
CA THR A 34 6.83 -16.67 1.65
C THR A 34 5.64 -16.02 2.37
N GLU A 35 5.85 -15.42 3.55
CA GLU A 35 4.78 -14.90 4.38
C GLU A 35 5.09 -13.49 4.89
N GLY A 36 4.15 -12.57 4.68
CA GLY A 36 4.12 -11.24 5.27
C GLY A 36 2.77 -10.97 5.92
N VAL A 37 2.73 -10.00 6.82
CA VAL A 37 1.51 -9.51 7.46
C VAL A 37 1.28 -8.08 7.02
N ALA A 38 0.12 -7.84 6.40
CA ALA A 38 -0.31 -6.52 5.98
C ALA A 38 -0.89 -5.75 7.19
N ALA A 39 -0.41 -4.54 7.44
CA ALA A 39 -0.94 -3.63 8.44
C ALA A 39 -1.66 -2.45 7.77
N PRO A 40 -2.86 -2.07 8.24
CA PRO A 40 -3.46 -2.39 9.55
C PRO A 40 -4.45 -3.58 9.56
N CYS A 41 -4.65 -4.29 8.45
CA CYS A 41 -5.65 -5.37 8.39
C CYS A 41 -5.27 -6.65 9.16
N GLY A 42 -3.99 -6.89 9.39
CA GLY A 42 -3.48 -8.10 10.04
C GLY A 42 -3.54 -9.36 9.15
N CYS A 43 -3.87 -9.21 7.87
CA CYS A 43 -3.98 -10.35 6.96
C CYS A 43 -2.62 -10.88 6.56
N ARG A 44 -2.48 -12.21 6.45
CA ARG A 44 -1.30 -12.82 5.85
C ARG A 44 -1.35 -12.66 4.33
N VAL A 45 -0.26 -12.16 3.75
CA VAL A 45 -0.09 -11.93 2.33
C VAL A 45 1.30 -12.38 1.90
N PRO A 46 1.49 -12.86 0.66
CA PRO A 46 2.83 -13.19 0.19
C PRO A 46 3.68 -11.91 0.05
N PRO A 47 4.95 -11.93 0.48
CA PRO A 47 5.89 -10.82 0.30
C PRO A 47 6.19 -10.69 -1.19
N GLY A 48 5.56 -9.72 -1.85
CA GLY A 48 5.59 -9.55 -3.31
C GLY A 48 4.22 -9.26 -3.91
N ALA A 49 3.12 -9.62 -3.23
CA ALA A 49 1.76 -9.33 -3.70
C ALA A 49 1.40 -7.83 -3.67
N LEU A 50 2.18 -7.03 -2.93
CA LEU A 50 2.03 -5.58 -2.80
C LEU A 50 3.26 -4.84 -3.35
N ALA A 51 4.28 -5.58 -3.81
CA ALA A 51 5.37 -5.04 -4.60
C ALA A 51 4.87 -4.94 -6.04
N ASP A 52 4.00 -3.98 -6.28
CA ASP A 52 3.52 -3.65 -7.62
C ASP A 52 4.57 -2.74 -8.30
N SER A 53 5.08 -3.23 -9.43
CA SER A 53 5.41 -2.46 -10.64
C SER A 53 6.68 -1.62 -10.78
N ASP A 54 7.60 -1.51 -9.80
CA ASP A 54 8.88 -0.78 -10.01
C ASP A 54 10.11 -1.66 -9.73
N CYS A 55 10.49 -2.47 -10.72
CA CYS A 55 11.87 -2.89 -10.93
C CYS A 55 12.00 -3.34 -12.39
N GLU A 56 12.16 -2.36 -13.27
CA GLU A 56 12.88 -2.53 -14.55
C GLU A 56 14.38 -2.77 -14.26
#